data_AF-A0A915C8E9-F1
#
_entry.id   AF-A0A915C8E9-F1
#
_cell.length_a   1.000
_cell.length_b   1.000
_cell.length_c   1.000
_cell.angle_alpha   90.00
_cell.angle_beta   90.00
_cell.angle_gamma   90.00
#
_symmetry.space_group_name_H-M   'P 1'
#
loop_
_entity.id
_entity.type
_entity.pdbx_description
1 polymer ?
#
loop_
_entity_poly.entity_id
_entity_poly.type
_entity_poly.pdbx_seq_one_letter_code
_entity_poly.pdbx_strand_id
1 'polypeptide(L)'
;MRRRKNKGIACAVGTKTRNAASAQPTNGKKVADTGREVVNTMDMVNIQRMQDDNEIKLNNAQRQAYVTFLNEIFGLGVDGILQQYNTYLKTYIPPDITHSAFDKNMNKNRYKDVVCIDKTRVVLNSSQDYIHANYVAGPPLLNTFICTQGPMKRTVNEFWEMIVQVNAAYIFMLCNTVEGEKKKCFQYWPSSEGSTLKFRAIKIENSHIDDTKDPNFIITSLSIIKNNEQIKLHHILWKNWPDKSVPKNELAPFRLLKLSRETPKRPTVVHCSAGIGRTGTIVAIEMGLQELLAGHPLDIIHTIQQLRNMRMNCVQTEQQLVYVVKCLISYAWTCGVFYSHPNLIKKSEKFEEEYSKMLKIEESKRDAKTTAKLETVQDKIETLRRLLVKKNVEGLKISRTGAEFSRGNDDKGASTSPDAIVEKHMEIVPVTLPNSADISAKKFTSPGEVTKSERRRLSTAREVRRQKK
;
A
#
# COMPACT_ATOMS: atom_id res chain seq x y z
N MET A 1 -26.70 16.25 67.22
CA MET A 1 -27.96 16.93 66.84
C MET A 1 -28.05 17.04 65.31
N ARG A 2 -29.24 16.70 64.77
CA ARG A 2 -29.81 16.99 63.44
C ARG A 2 -29.07 16.57 62.15
N ARG A 3 -29.56 15.41 61.66
CA ARG A 3 -29.73 15.00 60.25
C ARG A 3 -30.34 16.10 59.36
N ARG A 4 -29.94 16.13 58.08
CA ARG A 4 -30.86 16.47 56.96
C ARG A 4 -30.67 15.50 55.80
N LYS A 5 -31.81 14.90 55.41
CA LYS A 5 -32.08 14.03 54.25
C LYS A 5 -32.47 14.90 53.05
N ASN A 6 -32.26 14.40 51.84
CA ASN A 6 -33.19 14.50 50.69
C ASN A 6 -32.80 13.40 49.69
N LYS A 7 -33.58 12.31 49.57
CA LYS A 7 -34.83 12.11 48.80
C LYS A 7 -34.58 11.95 47.30
N GLY A 8 -34.61 10.70 46.85
CA GLY A 8 -35.00 10.34 45.49
C GLY A 8 -36.52 10.17 45.40
N ILE A 9 -37.09 10.32 44.20
CA ILE A 9 -38.40 9.81 43.79
C ILE A 9 -38.30 9.42 42.31
N ALA A 10 -38.85 8.25 41.99
CA ALA A 10 -38.98 7.65 40.68
C ALA A 10 -40.40 7.86 40.08
N CYS A 11 -40.51 7.46 38.80
CA CYS A 11 -41.71 7.03 38.07
C CYS A 11 -42.64 8.10 37.45
N ALA A 12 -42.82 8.02 36.13
CA ALA A 12 -44.13 7.65 35.55
C ALA A 12 -44.04 7.43 34.01
N VAL A 13 -44.89 6.51 33.59
CA VAL A 13 -45.10 5.91 32.27
C VAL A 13 -45.95 6.83 31.37
N GLY A 14 -45.70 6.80 30.07
CA GLY A 14 -46.55 7.43 29.06
C GLY A 14 -46.50 6.71 27.72
N THR A 15 -47.42 5.76 27.53
CA THR A 15 -47.73 5.08 26.27
C THR A 15 -48.47 6.03 25.32
N LYS A 16 -48.07 6.07 24.03
CA LYS A 16 -48.97 6.41 22.92
C LYS A 16 -48.69 5.51 21.72
N THR A 17 -49.80 5.05 21.16
CA THR A 17 -50.02 4.04 20.13
C THR A 17 -50.10 4.65 18.72
N ARG A 18 -50.17 3.75 17.72
CA ARG A 18 -50.62 3.89 16.30
C ARG A 18 -49.51 4.26 15.31
N ASN A 19 -49.34 3.62 14.13
CA ASN A 19 -50.20 2.74 13.33
C ASN A 19 -49.35 1.77 12.49
N ALA A 20 -49.86 0.56 12.29
CA ALA A 20 -49.48 -0.32 11.20
C ALA A 20 -50.25 0.09 9.93
N ALA A 21 -49.56 0.13 8.78
CA ALA A 21 -50.19 0.05 7.47
C ALA A 21 -49.27 -0.75 6.53
N SER A 22 -49.78 -1.92 6.18
CA SER A 22 -49.32 -2.85 5.15
C SER A 22 -49.35 -2.22 3.76
N ALA A 23 -48.29 -2.43 2.97
CA ALA A 23 -48.33 -2.28 1.52
C ALA A 23 -47.72 -3.53 0.86
N GLN A 24 -48.56 -4.25 0.12
CA GLN A 24 -48.18 -5.35 -0.77
C GLN A 24 -47.49 -4.83 -2.05
N PRO A 25 -46.77 -5.69 -2.79
CA PRO A 25 -45.86 -5.28 -3.85
C PRO A 25 -46.55 -5.13 -5.21
N THR A 26 -46.24 -4.07 -5.95
CA THR A 26 -46.60 -3.94 -7.36
C THR A 26 -45.40 -4.23 -8.26
N ASN A 27 -45.59 -5.26 -9.08
CA ASN A 27 -44.72 -5.65 -10.17
C ASN A 27 -44.66 -4.55 -11.24
N GLY A 28 -43.45 -4.08 -11.55
CA GLY A 28 -43.19 -3.16 -12.66
C GLY A 28 -41.87 -3.47 -13.35
N LYS A 29 -41.93 -4.20 -14.47
CA LYS A 29 -40.83 -4.38 -15.43
C LYS A 29 -40.40 -3.02 -16.00
N LYS A 30 -39.11 -2.66 -15.91
CA LYS A 30 -38.37 -1.79 -16.85
C LYS A 30 -36.92 -2.27 -16.89
N VAL A 31 -36.49 -2.91 -17.97
CA VAL A 31 -35.79 -2.33 -19.15
C VAL A 31 -34.46 -1.68 -18.75
N ALA A 32 -33.39 -2.27 -19.29
CA ALA A 32 -32.01 -1.83 -19.16
C ALA A 32 -31.85 -0.41 -19.69
N ASP A 33 -31.18 0.44 -18.92
CA ASP A 33 -30.60 1.69 -19.42
C ASP A 33 -29.20 1.89 -18.82
N THR A 34 -28.25 1.98 -19.73
CA THR A 34 -26.83 2.24 -19.50
C THR A 34 -26.64 3.73 -19.27
N GLY A 35 -26.60 4.17 -18.01
CA GLY A 35 -26.44 5.58 -17.65
C GLY A 35 -25.09 5.88 -17.00
N ARG A 36 -24.27 6.70 -17.67
CA ARG A 36 -23.13 7.43 -17.09
C ARG A 36 -23.60 8.27 -15.90
N GLU A 37 -23.04 8.04 -14.72
CA GLU A 37 -23.12 9.02 -13.62
C GLU A 37 -22.20 10.21 -13.95
N VAL A 38 -22.80 11.26 -14.50
CA VAL A 38 -22.25 12.61 -14.47
C VAL A 38 -22.76 13.24 -13.18
N VAL A 39 -21.88 13.43 -12.20
CA VAL A 39 -22.22 14.13 -10.95
C VAL A 39 -22.61 15.56 -11.32
N ASN A 40 -23.88 15.90 -11.10
CA ASN A 40 -24.44 17.19 -11.46
C ASN A 40 -24.25 18.18 -10.30
N THR A 41 -23.95 19.43 -10.61
CA THR A 41 -23.62 20.53 -9.67
C THR A 41 -24.65 20.80 -8.56
N MET A 42 -25.85 20.23 -8.65
CA MET A 42 -26.89 20.32 -7.63
C MET A 42 -26.63 19.46 -6.38
N ASP A 43 -25.81 18.42 -6.46
CA ASP A 43 -25.48 17.59 -5.29
C ASP A 43 -24.49 18.26 -4.34
N MET A 44 -23.78 19.31 -4.76
CA MET A 44 -22.86 20.05 -3.89
C MET A 44 -23.57 20.93 -2.86
N VAL A 45 -24.80 21.37 -3.14
CA VAL A 45 -25.58 22.22 -2.21
C VAL A 45 -26.18 21.39 -1.07
N ASN A 46 -26.41 20.09 -1.26
CA ASN A 46 -26.90 19.21 -0.20
C ASN A 46 -25.81 18.74 0.78
N ILE A 47 -24.53 18.91 0.41
CA ILE A 47 -23.39 18.72 1.34
C ILE A 47 -23.41 19.81 2.45
N GLN A 48 -24.04 20.95 2.19
CA GLN A 48 -24.11 22.09 3.12
C GLN A 48 -24.90 21.82 4.41
N ARG A 49 -25.75 20.77 4.48
CA ARG A 49 -26.66 20.54 5.61
C ARG A 49 -26.27 19.41 6.59
N MET A 50 -25.11 18.78 6.39
CA MET A 50 -24.64 17.69 7.26
C MET A 50 -23.24 17.92 7.88
N GLN A 51 -22.69 19.13 7.81
CA GLN A 51 -21.25 19.38 8.04
C GLN A 51 -20.87 20.29 9.22
N ASP A 52 -21.70 20.46 10.25
CA ASP A 52 -21.38 21.46 11.29
C ASP A 52 -20.46 21.01 12.45
N ASP A 53 -20.09 19.73 12.58
CA ASP A 53 -19.32 19.28 13.76
C ASP A 53 -17.90 18.70 13.50
N ASN A 54 -17.44 18.60 12.24
CA ASN A 54 -16.13 17.96 11.94
C ASN A 54 -15.29 18.66 10.84
N GLU A 55 -15.60 19.91 10.48
CA GLU A 55 -14.82 20.64 9.46
C GLU A 55 -13.39 20.93 9.97
N ILE A 56 -12.38 20.59 9.17
CA ILE A 56 -10.98 20.92 9.48
C ILE A 56 -10.80 22.44 9.32
N LYS A 57 -10.90 23.17 10.43
CA LYS A 57 -10.78 24.63 10.43
C LYS A 57 -9.32 25.06 10.29
N LEU A 58 -8.97 25.56 9.12
CA LEU A 58 -7.68 26.19 8.84
C LEU A 58 -7.62 27.61 9.41
N ASN A 59 -6.50 27.97 10.02
CA ASN A 59 -6.19 29.35 10.39
C ASN A 59 -5.84 30.21 9.15
N ASN A 60 -5.68 31.52 9.35
CA ASN A 60 -5.42 32.45 8.23
C ASN A 60 -4.11 32.15 7.48
N ALA A 61 -3.04 31.79 8.17
CA ALA A 61 -1.75 31.48 7.53
C ALA A 61 -1.84 30.20 6.69
N GLN A 62 -2.46 29.14 7.23
CA GLN A 62 -2.73 27.88 6.51
C GLN A 62 -3.62 28.12 5.28
N ARG A 63 -4.70 28.90 5.43
CA ARG A 63 -5.58 29.26 4.32
C ARG A 63 -4.81 30.04 3.24
N GLN A 64 -3.97 30.98 3.63
CA GLN A 64 -3.16 31.76 2.69
C GLN A 64 -2.12 30.89 1.96
N ALA A 65 -1.49 29.94 2.66
CA ALA A 65 -0.58 28.98 2.04
C ALA A 65 -1.28 28.14 0.97
N TYR A 66 -2.48 27.61 1.27
CA TYR A 66 -3.31 26.92 0.28
C TYR A 66 -3.70 27.81 -0.90
N VAL A 67 -4.16 29.04 -0.66
CA VAL A 67 -4.54 29.97 -1.74
C VAL A 67 -3.36 30.28 -2.65
N THR A 68 -2.16 30.43 -2.09
CA THR A 68 -0.92 30.67 -2.85
C THR A 68 -0.58 29.47 -3.72
N PHE A 69 -0.52 28.28 -3.11
CA PHE A 69 -0.30 27.01 -3.80
C PHE A 69 -1.31 26.76 -4.93
N LEU A 70 -2.61 26.96 -4.67
CA LEU A 70 -3.67 26.75 -5.65
C LEU A 70 -3.54 27.72 -6.84
N ASN A 71 -3.22 28.99 -6.59
CA ASN A 71 -3.02 29.94 -7.68
C ASN A 71 -1.83 29.58 -8.57
N GLU A 72 -0.72 29.14 -7.98
CA GLU A 72 0.46 28.69 -8.72
C GLU A 72 0.14 27.45 -9.57
N ILE A 73 -0.38 26.40 -8.94
CA ILE A 73 -0.71 25.14 -9.60
C ILE A 73 -1.75 25.31 -10.72
N PHE A 74 -2.79 26.11 -10.50
CA PHE A 74 -3.76 26.38 -11.54
C PHE A 74 -3.23 27.31 -12.63
N GLY A 75 -2.23 28.14 -12.33
CA GLY A 75 -1.49 28.92 -13.32
C GLY A 75 -0.65 28.03 -14.24
N LEU A 76 -0.05 26.97 -13.70
CA LEU A 76 0.68 25.96 -14.47
C LEU A 76 -0.25 25.06 -15.29
N GLY A 77 -1.40 24.67 -14.73
CA GLY A 77 -2.25 23.63 -15.29
C GLY A 77 -1.58 22.25 -15.27
N VAL A 78 -2.27 21.23 -15.78
CA VAL A 78 -1.71 19.86 -15.79
C VAL A 78 -0.46 19.78 -16.66
N ASP A 79 -0.48 20.38 -17.85
CA ASP A 79 0.66 20.34 -18.79
C ASP A 79 1.91 21.03 -18.21
N GLY A 80 1.74 22.15 -17.50
CA GLY A 80 2.85 22.83 -16.82
C GLY A 80 3.47 21.97 -15.72
N ILE A 81 2.66 21.23 -14.95
CA ILE A 81 3.16 20.31 -13.92
C ILE A 81 3.91 19.13 -14.55
N LEU A 82 3.39 18.57 -15.64
CA LEU A 82 4.08 17.53 -16.42
C LEU A 82 5.45 18.06 -16.92
N GLN A 83 5.49 19.30 -17.40
CA GLN A 83 6.73 19.93 -17.84
C GLN A 83 7.71 20.14 -16.67
N GLN A 84 7.25 20.57 -15.49
CA GLN A 84 8.09 20.71 -14.31
C GLN A 84 8.69 19.35 -13.90
N TYR A 85 7.91 18.26 -13.94
CA TYR A 85 8.45 16.92 -13.70
C TYR A 85 9.59 16.59 -14.67
N ASN A 86 9.35 16.77 -15.97
CA ASN A 86 10.33 16.45 -17.01
C ASN A 86 11.61 17.30 -16.88
N THR A 87 11.47 18.55 -16.45
CA THR A 87 12.57 19.50 -16.34
C THR A 87 13.40 19.26 -15.07
N TYR A 88 12.75 19.13 -13.92
CA TYR A 88 13.42 19.21 -12.61
C TYR A 88 13.52 17.90 -11.85
N LEU A 89 12.75 16.89 -12.23
CA LEU A 89 12.69 15.61 -11.51
C LEU A 89 13.15 14.43 -12.36
N LYS A 90 12.82 14.36 -13.65
CA LYS A 90 13.08 13.16 -14.46
C LYS A 90 14.53 12.68 -14.44
N THR A 91 15.49 13.61 -14.46
CA THR A 91 16.93 13.35 -14.44
C THR A 91 17.59 13.76 -13.12
N TYR A 92 16.81 14.12 -12.10
CA TYR A 92 17.34 14.56 -10.81
C TYR A 92 18.08 13.43 -10.10
N ILE A 93 19.34 13.70 -9.80
CA ILE A 93 20.20 12.85 -8.98
C ILE A 93 20.55 13.68 -7.73
N PRO A 94 20.27 13.19 -6.52
CA PRO A 94 20.68 13.88 -5.30
C PRO A 94 22.20 14.13 -5.29
N PRO A 95 22.65 15.29 -4.78
CA PRO A 95 24.07 15.59 -4.67
C PRO A 95 24.75 14.63 -3.69
N ASP A 96 26.05 14.36 -3.91
CA ASP A 96 26.93 13.62 -3.00
C ASP A 96 26.43 12.22 -2.60
N ILE A 97 25.69 11.56 -3.49
CA ILE A 97 25.18 10.21 -3.23
C ILE A 97 26.30 9.18 -3.16
N THR A 98 26.18 8.30 -2.18
CA THR A 98 26.95 7.07 -2.07
C THR A 98 25.99 5.89 -2.02
N HIS A 99 26.38 4.77 -2.62
CA HIS A 99 25.57 3.55 -2.72
C HIS A 99 26.42 2.27 -2.70
N SER A 100 27.55 2.32 -1.99
CA SER A 100 28.49 1.22 -1.85
C SER A 100 27.85 -0.04 -1.26
N ALA A 101 26.92 0.12 -0.30
CA ALA A 101 26.23 -1.02 0.30
C ALA A 101 25.25 -1.65 -0.70
N PHE A 102 24.59 -0.83 -1.53
CA PHE A 102 23.71 -1.29 -2.60
C PHE A 102 24.47 -2.12 -3.65
N ASP A 103 25.62 -1.63 -4.11
CA ASP A 103 26.44 -2.31 -5.13
C ASP A 103 26.95 -3.67 -4.65
N LYS A 104 27.43 -3.73 -3.41
CA LYS A 104 27.92 -4.98 -2.78
C LYS A 104 26.82 -6.02 -2.56
N ASN A 105 25.55 -5.61 -2.55
CA ASN A 105 24.39 -6.47 -2.23
C ASN A 105 23.40 -6.60 -3.40
N MET A 106 23.89 -6.60 -4.64
CA MET A 106 23.04 -6.61 -5.85
C MET A 106 22.01 -7.74 -5.90
N ASN A 107 22.33 -8.91 -5.31
CA ASN A 107 21.42 -10.05 -5.20
C ASN A 107 20.23 -9.82 -4.25
N LYS A 108 20.29 -8.81 -3.36
CA LYS A 108 19.20 -8.40 -2.45
C LYS A 108 18.36 -7.26 -3.05
N ASN A 109 18.72 -6.75 -4.21
CA ASN A 109 18.04 -5.64 -4.88
C ASN A 109 17.06 -6.19 -5.92
N ARG A 110 15.79 -5.78 -5.83
CA ARG A 110 14.76 -6.22 -6.79
C ARG A 110 15.02 -5.65 -8.20
N TYR A 111 15.53 -4.42 -8.25
CA TYR A 111 15.77 -3.67 -9.48
C TYR A 111 17.18 -3.08 -9.42
N LYS A 112 17.97 -3.27 -10.47
CA LYS A 112 19.37 -2.80 -10.55
C LYS A 112 19.47 -1.28 -10.73
N ASP A 113 18.42 -0.67 -11.27
CA ASP A 113 18.28 0.76 -11.57
C ASP A 113 17.62 1.56 -10.42
N VAL A 114 17.28 0.90 -9.31
CA VAL A 114 16.70 1.55 -8.13
C VAL A 114 17.73 1.56 -7.03
N VAL A 115 18.49 2.65 -6.93
CA VAL A 115 19.59 2.79 -5.97
C VAL A 115 19.07 2.93 -4.53
N CYS A 116 19.78 2.31 -3.57
CA CYS A 116 19.60 2.56 -2.14
C CYS A 116 20.74 3.46 -1.65
N ILE A 117 20.39 4.65 -1.14
CA ILE A 117 21.37 5.66 -0.70
C ILE A 117 22.02 5.22 0.61
N ASP A 118 23.34 5.22 0.71
CA ASP A 118 24.07 4.78 1.92
C ASP A 118 23.76 5.68 3.13
N LYS A 119 23.74 7.01 2.95
CA LYS A 119 23.55 7.99 4.03
C LYS A 119 22.27 7.78 4.82
N THR A 120 21.20 7.35 4.16
CA THR A 120 19.86 7.22 4.76
C THR A 120 19.37 5.79 4.79
N ARG A 121 20.19 4.79 4.40
CA ARG A 121 19.74 3.39 4.41
C ARG A 121 19.43 2.92 5.82
N VAL A 122 18.51 1.98 5.92
CA VAL A 122 18.33 1.22 7.17
C VAL A 122 19.49 0.23 7.29
N VAL A 123 20.19 0.28 8.42
CA VAL A 123 21.29 -0.62 8.75
C VAL A 123 20.79 -1.68 9.72
N LEU A 124 20.81 -2.95 9.35
CA LEU A 124 20.36 -4.04 10.22
C LEU A 124 21.40 -4.38 11.29
N ASN A 125 20.92 -4.63 12.51
CA ASN A 125 21.71 -5.09 13.66
C ASN A 125 21.95 -6.61 13.57
N SER A 126 22.56 -7.06 12.47
CA SER A 126 22.91 -8.46 12.22
C SER A 126 24.28 -8.56 11.55
N SER A 127 24.77 -9.78 11.30
CA SER A 127 26.01 -10.00 10.54
C SER A 127 25.91 -9.54 9.08
N GLN A 128 24.70 -9.30 8.58
CA GLN A 128 24.40 -8.84 7.24
C GLN A 128 23.56 -7.55 7.35
N ASP A 129 24.23 -6.41 7.36
CA ASP A 129 23.67 -5.12 7.72
C ASP A 129 22.75 -4.49 6.64
N TYR A 130 22.66 -5.12 5.45
CA TYR A 130 21.99 -4.55 4.30
C TYR A 130 20.55 -5.02 4.10
N ILE A 131 19.66 -4.05 4.00
CA ILE A 131 18.33 -4.15 3.41
C ILE A 131 18.10 -2.95 2.48
N HIS A 132 17.37 -3.15 1.37
CA HIS A 132 17.04 -2.08 0.42
C HIS A 132 15.89 -1.20 0.93
N ALA A 133 16.20 -0.39 1.93
CA ALA A 133 15.27 0.51 2.59
C ALA A 133 15.99 1.80 3.01
N ASN A 134 15.31 2.93 2.93
CA ASN A 134 15.83 4.22 3.42
C ASN A 134 14.86 4.86 4.41
N TYR A 135 15.41 5.46 5.45
CA TYR A 135 14.69 6.39 6.32
C TYR A 135 14.31 7.64 5.54
N VAL A 136 13.08 8.09 5.71
CA VAL A 136 12.58 9.38 5.25
C VAL A 136 11.96 10.06 6.47
N ALA A 137 12.65 11.07 6.98
CA ALA A 137 12.38 11.67 8.29
C ALA A 137 12.81 13.14 8.35
N GLY A 138 12.40 13.82 9.42
CA GLY A 138 12.66 15.24 9.63
C GLY A 138 11.53 16.12 9.09
N PRO A 139 11.59 17.43 9.33
CA PRO A 139 10.58 18.37 8.85
C PRO A 139 10.37 18.24 7.33
N PRO A 140 9.12 18.37 6.86
CA PRO A 140 7.90 18.68 7.63
C PRO A 140 7.18 17.45 8.22
N LEU A 141 7.76 16.25 8.11
CA LEU A 141 7.08 15.02 8.51
C LEU A 141 6.90 14.93 10.04
N LEU A 142 5.68 14.59 10.45
CA LEU A 142 5.34 14.36 11.87
C LEU A 142 5.69 12.95 12.36
N ASN A 143 5.82 11.99 11.42
CA ASN A 143 6.25 10.62 11.70
C ASN A 143 7.45 10.25 10.82
N THR A 144 8.29 9.35 11.30
CA THR A 144 9.36 8.76 10.49
C THR A 144 8.78 7.71 9.55
N PHE A 145 9.12 7.82 8.27
CA PHE A 145 8.80 6.81 7.27
C PHE A 145 10.04 5.96 6.93
N ILE A 146 9.82 4.70 6.58
CA ILE A 146 10.83 3.84 5.98
C ILE A 146 10.32 3.41 4.61
N CYS A 147 10.95 3.93 3.56
CA CYS A 147 10.62 3.59 2.18
C CYS A 147 11.48 2.40 1.73
N THR A 148 10.85 1.27 1.41
CA THR A 148 11.54 0.02 1.08
C THR A 148 10.99 -0.63 -0.18
N GLN A 149 11.81 -1.44 -0.86
CA GLN A 149 11.30 -2.32 -1.92
C GLN A 149 10.33 -3.36 -1.35
N GLY A 150 9.46 -3.89 -2.20
CA GLY A 150 8.60 -5.02 -1.87
C GLY A 150 9.44 -6.27 -1.60
N PRO A 151 9.30 -6.93 -0.43
CA PRO A 151 10.11 -8.08 -0.06
C PRO A 151 10.18 -9.16 -1.13
N MET A 152 11.36 -9.77 -1.29
CA MET A 152 11.56 -10.95 -2.12
C MET A 152 11.68 -12.18 -1.23
N LYS A 153 11.47 -13.38 -1.79
CA LYS A 153 11.66 -14.65 -1.06
C LYS A 153 13.02 -14.72 -0.34
N ARG A 154 14.07 -14.13 -0.94
CA ARG A 154 15.44 -14.10 -0.40
C ARG A 154 15.75 -12.95 0.56
N THR A 155 14.86 -11.97 0.72
CA THR A 155 15.04 -10.80 1.60
C THR A 155 13.96 -10.67 2.67
N VAL A 156 13.07 -11.65 2.78
CA VAL A 156 11.92 -11.61 3.70
C VAL A 156 12.36 -11.68 5.16
N ASN A 157 13.46 -12.37 5.45
CA ASN A 157 14.01 -12.45 6.80
C ASN A 157 14.53 -11.07 7.23
N GLU A 158 15.33 -10.43 6.38
CA GLU A 158 15.89 -9.10 6.58
C GLU A 158 14.78 -8.06 6.73
N PHE A 159 13.68 -8.19 5.96
CA PHE A 159 12.51 -7.34 6.10
C PHE A 159 11.88 -7.44 7.50
N TRP A 160 11.60 -8.65 7.98
CA TRP A 160 11.02 -8.81 9.32
C TRP A 160 12.00 -8.44 10.44
N GLU A 161 13.31 -8.66 10.25
CA GLU A 161 14.34 -8.16 11.16
C GLU A 161 14.30 -6.62 11.25
N MET A 162 14.17 -5.93 10.11
CA MET A 162 14.00 -4.47 10.06
C MET A 162 12.76 -4.03 10.84
N ILE A 163 11.60 -4.66 10.60
CA ILE A 163 10.33 -4.31 11.25
C ILE A 163 10.44 -4.40 12.77
N VAL A 164 11.04 -5.48 13.29
CA VAL A 164 11.26 -5.66 14.73
C VAL A 164 12.26 -4.62 15.26
N GLN A 165 13.39 -4.45 14.58
CA GLN A 165 14.45 -3.54 15.00
C GLN A 165 13.98 -2.09 15.14
N VAL A 166 13.18 -1.61 14.19
CA VAL A 166 12.67 -0.23 14.20
C VAL A 166 11.38 -0.08 15.00
N ASN A 167 10.86 -1.18 15.57
CA ASN A 167 9.59 -1.22 16.29
C ASN A 167 8.44 -0.55 15.51
N ALA A 168 8.30 -0.89 14.22
CA ALA A 168 7.33 -0.24 13.32
C ALA A 168 5.90 -0.41 13.84
N ALA A 169 5.08 0.64 13.74
CA ALA A 169 3.65 0.60 14.11
C ALA A 169 2.76 0.20 12.94
N TYR A 170 3.15 0.59 11.73
CA TYR A 170 2.36 0.40 10.53
C TYR A 170 3.22 -0.09 9.37
N ILE A 171 2.65 -0.94 8.53
CA ILE A 171 3.14 -1.25 7.19
C ILE A 171 2.09 -0.82 6.18
N PHE A 172 2.43 0.12 5.31
CA PHE A 172 1.59 0.51 4.16
C PHE A 172 2.10 -0.21 2.91
N MET A 173 1.33 -1.22 2.49
CA MET A 173 1.59 -2.00 1.30
C MET A 173 0.76 -1.46 0.13
N LEU A 174 1.44 -0.85 -0.84
CA LEU A 174 0.82 -0.12 -1.94
C LEU A 174 0.81 -0.90 -3.26
N CYS A 175 1.00 -2.21 -3.23
CA CYS A 175 0.92 -3.08 -4.39
C CYS A 175 0.39 -4.46 -4.01
N ASN A 176 -0.19 -5.18 -4.98
CA ASN A 176 -0.49 -6.60 -4.81
C ASN A 176 0.79 -7.44 -4.91
N THR A 177 0.75 -8.70 -4.46
CA THR A 177 1.90 -9.62 -4.62
C THR A 177 2.17 -9.94 -6.08
N VAL A 178 1.12 -10.02 -6.88
CA VAL A 178 1.15 -10.20 -8.33
C VAL A 178 0.24 -9.15 -8.98
N GLU A 179 0.73 -8.52 -10.05
CA GLU A 179 -0.05 -7.56 -10.84
C GLU A 179 0.12 -7.91 -12.33
N GLY A 180 -0.99 -8.20 -13.00
CA GLY A 180 -0.96 -8.93 -14.27
C GLY A 180 -0.26 -10.27 -14.07
N GLU A 181 0.78 -10.55 -14.84
CA GLU A 181 1.59 -11.77 -14.72
C GLU A 181 2.89 -11.57 -13.92
N LYS A 182 3.13 -10.36 -13.39
CA LYS A 182 4.42 -9.99 -12.80
C LYS A 182 4.38 -10.08 -11.28
N LYS A 183 5.31 -10.83 -10.70
CA LYS A 183 5.56 -10.86 -9.25
C LYS A 183 6.11 -9.51 -8.78
N LYS A 184 5.32 -8.77 -8.00
CA LYS A 184 5.66 -7.43 -7.48
C LYS A 184 6.20 -7.47 -6.06
N CYS A 185 5.68 -8.38 -5.24
CA CYS A 185 6.03 -8.54 -3.84
C CYS A 185 5.85 -10.01 -3.43
N PHE A 186 6.69 -10.51 -2.53
CA PHE A 186 6.51 -11.82 -1.91
C PHE A 186 5.38 -11.75 -0.86
N GLN A 187 4.64 -12.84 -0.66
CA GLN A 187 3.65 -12.96 0.41
C GLN A 187 4.40 -13.12 1.75
N TYR A 188 4.72 -11.98 2.38
CA TYR A 188 5.54 -11.96 3.59
C TYR A 188 4.73 -12.00 4.89
N TRP A 189 3.40 -11.95 4.82
CA TRP A 189 2.50 -12.00 5.98
C TRP A 189 1.46 -13.13 5.83
N PRO A 190 0.94 -13.69 6.94
CA PRO A 190 -0.16 -14.65 6.92
C PRO A 190 -1.45 -13.99 6.38
N SER A 191 -1.99 -14.52 5.28
CA SER A 191 -3.13 -13.92 4.56
C SER A 191 -4.50 -14.21 5.17
N SER A 192 -4.59 -15.16 6.10
CA SER A 192 -5.84 -15.58 6.72
C SER A 192 -5.81 -15.30 8.22
N GLU A 193 -6.93 -14.86 8.78
CA GLU A 193 -7.08 -14.67 10.22
C GLU A 193 -6.80 -15.99 10.97
N GLY A 194 -6.09 -15.91 12.10
CA GLY A 194 -5.61 -17.06 12.88
C GLY A 194 -4.40 -17.79 12.29
N SER A 195 -4.00 -17.49 11.04
CA SER A 195 -2.85 -18.14 10.42
C SER A 195 -1.52 -17.51 10.83
N THR A 196 -0.44 -18.28 10.69
CA THR A 196 0.91 -17.85 11.09
C THR A 196 1.93 -18.14 10.00
N LEU A 197 2.97 -17.31 9.95
CA LEU A 197 4.19 -17.57 9.17
C LEU A 197 5.41 -17.45 10.09
N LYS A 198 6.48 -18.18 9.75
CA LYS A 198 7.75 -18.12 10.49
C LYS A 198 8.90 -17.82 9.54
N PHE A 199 9.69 -16.81 9.89
CA PHE A 199 10.91 -16.40 9.18
C PHE A 199 12.05 -16.34 10.19
N ARG A 200 12.97 -17.31 10.11
CA ARG A 200 14.01 -17.54 11.13
C ARG A 200 13.39 -17.63 12.55
N ALA A 201 13.84 -16.77 13.47
CA ALA A 201 13.36 -16.69 14.85
C ALA A 201 12.08 -15.85 15.03
N ILE A 202 11.55 -15.27 13.96
CA ILE A 202 10.39 -14.38 14.00
C ILE A 202 9.14 -15.16 13.58
N LYS A 203 8.15 -15.23 14.48
CA LYS A 203 6.80 -15.72 14.18
C LYS A 203 5.88 -14.52 13.94
N ILE A 204 5.09 -14.56 12.87
CA ILE A 204 4.07 -13.57 12.55
C ILE A 204 2.72 -14.26 12.61
N GLU A 205 1.80 -13.67 13.34
CA GLU A 205 0.44 -14.15 13.50
C GLU A 205 -0.52 -13.08 13.02
N ASN A 206 -1.49 -13.47 12.19
CA ASN A 206 -2.58 -12.62 11.78
C ASN A 206 -3.72 -12.78 12.78
N SER A 207 -3.94 -11.78 13.61
CA SER A 207 -4.96 -11.83 14.66
C SER A 207 -6.32 -11.33 14.22
N HIS A 208 -6.37 -10.49 13.18
CA HIS A 208 -7.62 -9.91 12.68
C HIS A 208 -7.47 -9.33 11.28
N ILE A 209 -8.47 -9.52 10.41
CA ILE A 209 -8.59 -8.84 9.11
C ILE A 209 -9.87 -8.02 9.07
N ASP A 210 -9.73 -6.74 8.74
CA ASP A 210 -10.84 -5.83 8.47
C ASP A 210 -10.78 -5.33 7.02
N ASP A 211 -11.72 -5.81 6.21
CA ASP A 211 -11.89 -5.42 4.80
C ASP A 211 -13.18 -4.60 4.57
N THR A 212 -13.85 -4.19 5.64
CA THR A 212 -15.20 -3.58 5.57
C THR A 212 -15.22 -2.10 5.89
N LYS A 213 -14.27 -1.61 6.71
CA LYS A 213 -14.25 -0.20 7.14
C LYS A 213 -13.88 0.80 6.05
N ASP A 214 -13.05 0.41 5.08
CA ASP A 214 -12.62 1.28 4.00
C ASP A 214 -12.64 0.53 2.65
N PRO A 215 -13.30 1.06 1.61
CA PRO A 215 -13.36 0.40 0.30
C PRO A 215 -11.98 0.28 -0.35
N ASN A 216 -11.00 1.11 0.02
CA ASN A 216 -9.65 1.12 -0.56
C ASN A 216 -8.65 0.24 0.19
N PHE A 217 -8.89 -0.11 1.46
CA PHE A 217 -7.91 -0.74 2.33
C PHE A 217 -8.37 -2.07 2.93
N ILE A 218 -7.46 -3.04 3.00
CA ILE A 218 -7.56 -4.18 3.91
C ILE A 218 -6.63 -3.89 5.08
N ILE A 219 -7.16 -3.87 6.29
CA ILE A 219 -6.38 -3.65 7.52
C ILE A 219 -6.21 -4.98 8.22
N THR A 220 -4.97 -5.44 8.33
CA THR A 220 -4.61 -6.67 9.02
C THR A 220 -3.86 -6.34 10.31
N SER A 221 -4.34 -6.84 11.44
CA SER A 221 -3.63 -6.73 12.72
C SER A 221 -2.65 -7.89 12.86
N LEU A 222 -1.37 -7.57 13.03
CA LEU A 222 -0.30 -8.56 13.12
C LEU A 222 0.36 -8.54 14.49
N SER A 223 0.63 -9.74 15.00
CA SER A 223 1.44 -10.00 16.18
C SER A 223 2.77 -10.63 15.76
N ILE A 224 3.86 -9.93 16.04
CA ILE A 224 5.22 -10.35 15.68
C ILE A 224 5.94 -10.77 16.96
N ILE A 225 6.36 -12.03 17.02
CA ILE A 225 6.96 -12.63 18.21
C ILE A 225 8.41 -12.99 17.88
N LYS A 226 9.35 -12.46 18.67
CA LYS A 226 10.79 -12.77 18.60
C LYS A 226 11.35 -12.78 20.02
N ASN A 227 12.03 -13.85 20.43
CA ASN A 227 12.66 -13.98 21.75
C ASN A 227 11.72 -13.68 22.94
N ASN A 228 10.47 -14.16 22.88
CA ASN A 228 9.39 -13.89 23.85
C ASN A 228 8.94 -12.42 23.95
N GLU A 229 9.49 -11.52 23.14
CA GLU A 229 8.95 -10.18 22.95
C GLU A 229 7.88 -10.20 21.85
N GLN A 230 6.80 -9.45 22.09
CA GLN A 230 5.68 -9.32 21.16
C GLN A 230 5.55 -7.87 20.71
N ILE A 231 5.60 -7.65 19.40
CA ILE A 231 5.31 -6.36 18.75
C ILE A 231 3.97 -6.48 18.04
N LYS A 232 3.06 -5.56 18.31
CA LYS A 232 1.81 -5.40 17.57
C LYS A 232 1.97 -4.30 16.53
N LEU A 233 1.57 -4.57 15.29
CA LEU A 233 1.53 -3.57 14.22
C LEU A 233 0.34 -3.82 13.30
N HIS A 234 -0.08 -2.79 12.57
CA HIS A 234 -1.11 -2.90 11.56
C HIS A 234 -0.50 -2.92 10.16
N HIS A 235 -0.86 -3.90 9.36
CA HIS A 235 -0.54 -3.99 7.94
C HIS A 235 -1.74 -3.51 7.12
N ILE A 236 -1.54 -2.49 6.29
CA ILE A 236 -2.58 -1.90 5.46
C ILE A 236 -2.23 -2.18 4.00
N LEU A 237 -3.05 -3.01 3.34
CA LEU A 237 -2.96 -3.26 1.91
C LEU A 237 -3.92 -2.34 1.16
N TRP A 238 -3.38 -1.53 0.24
CA TRP A 238 -4.19 -0.78 -0.70
C TRP A 238 -4.67 -1.68 -1.84
N LYS A 239 -5.97 -2.01 -1.87
CA LYS A 239 -6.58 -2.97 -2.81
C LYS A 239 -6.39 -2.60 -4.29
N ASN A 240 -6.68 -1.33 -4.61
CA ASN A 240 -6.96 -0.86 -5.96
C ASN A 240 -5.97 0.21 -6.47
N TRP A 241 -4.69 0.18 -6.08
CA TRP A 241 -3.67 1.05 -6.69
C TRP A 241 -3.01 0.36 -7.88
N PRO A 242 -3.26 0.78 -9.13
CA PRO A 242 -2.72 0.06 -10.28
C PRO A 242 -1.24 0.38 -10.57
N ASP A 243 -0.54 -0.64 -11.06
CA ASP A 243 0.50 -0.58 -12.11
C ASP A 243 0.89 0.77 -12.71
N LYS A 244 1.90 1.50 -12.21
CA LYS A 244 2.40 2.73 -12.85
C LYS A 244 1.31 3.76 -13.22
N SER A 245 0.22 3.78 -12.46
CA SER A 245 -0.82 4.79 -12.55
C SER A 245 -1.14 5.31 -11.16
N VAL A 246 -2.22 6.08 -11.09
CA VAL A 246 -2.67 6.76 -9.89
C VAL A 246 -4.02 6.20 -9.44
N PRO A 247 -4.32 6.20 -8.13
CA PRO A 247 -5.64 5.82 -7.64
C PRO A 247 -6.73 6.78 -8.12
N LYS A 248 -7.97 6.28 -8.18
CA LYS A 248 -9.15 7.11 -8.47
C LYS A 248 -9.65 7.93 -7.28
N ASN A 249 -9.24 7.59 -6.06
CA ASN A 249 -9.70 8.24 -4.84
C ASN A 249 -8.61 9.16 -4.30
N GLU A 250 -8.86 10.47 -4.26
CA GLU A 250 -7.92 11.49 -3.85
C GLU A 250 -7.84 11.66 -2.32
N LEU A 251 -8.84 11.17 -1.59
CA LEU A 251 -8.93 11.30 -0.13
C LEU A 251 -8.40 10.09 0.62
N ALA A 252 -8.29 8.93 -0.04
CA ALA A 252 -7.72 7.71 0.53
C ALA A 252 -6.30 7.90 1.08
N PRO A 253 -5.37 8.63 0.41
CA PRO A 253 -4.05 8.92 0.97
C PRO A 253 -4.13 9.56 2.37
N PHE A 254 -5.04 10.51 2.57
CA PHE A 254 -5.14 11.22 3.85
C PHE A 254 -5.71 10.35 4.97
N ARG A 255 -6.63 9.42 4.66
CA ARG A 255 -7.12 8.43 5.64
C ARG A 255 -6.00 7.48 6.07
N LEU A 256 -5.17 7.04 5.11
CA LEU A 256 -3.98 6.22 5.38
C LEU A 256 -2.94 6.99 6.21
N LEU A 257 -2.60 8.22 5.80
CA LEU A 257 -1.60 9.06 6.47
C LEU A 257 -2.04 9.50 7.87
N LYS A 258 -3.34 9.65 8.12
CA LYS A 258 -3.88 9.88 9.46
C LYS A 258 -3.42 8.79 10.44
N LEU A 259 -3.46 7.51 10.05
CA LEU A 259 -2.99 6.40 10.88
C LEU A 259 -1.50 6.54 11.25
N SER A 260 -0.66 6.96 10.30
CA SER A 260 0.77 7.14 10.56
C SER A 260 1.04 8.20 11.63
N ARG A 261 0.18 9.22 11.74
CA ARG A 261 0.28 10.30 12.73
C ARG A 261 -0.21 9.91 14.12
N GLU A 262 -0.93 8.80 14.27
CA GLU A 262 -1.40 8.31 15.59
C GLU A 262 -0.25 7.73 16.44
N THR A 263 0.87 7.36 15.81
CA THR A 263 2.01 6.73 16.49
C THR A 263 3.36 7.37 16.11
N PRO A 264 3.54 8.69 16.30
CA PRO A 264 4.69 9.43 15.75
C PRO A 264 6.07 9.00 16.29
N LYS A 265 6.09 8.21 17.38
CA LYS A 265 7.32 7.62 17.95
C LYS A 265 7.72 6.29 17.33
N ARG A 266 6.85 5.69 16.49
CA ARG A 266 7.06 4.39 15.87
C ARG A 266 6.97 4.55 14.35
N PRO A 267 8.03 4.22 13.60
CA PRO A 267 8.04 4.43 12.16
C PRO A 267 6.90 3.73 11.43
N THR A 268 6.47 4.34 10.33
CA THR A 268 5.62 3.70 9.33
C THR A 268 6.47 3.20 8.17
N VAL A 269 6.42 1.90 7.91
CA VAL A 269 7.12 1.30 6.77
C VAL A 269 6.19 1.37 5.56
N VAL A 270 6.65 1.96 4.46
CA VAL A 270 5.86 2.12 3.24
C VAL A 270 6.59 1.42 2.10
N HIS A 271 5.88 0.58 1.36
CA HIS A 271 6.46 -0.09 0.22
C HIS A 271 5.45 -0.29 -0.91
N CYS A 272 5.99 -0.46 -2.11
CA CYS A 272 5.29 -0.98 -3.27
C CYS A 272 6.13 -2.13 -3.83
N SER A 273 6.34 -2.20 -5.15
CA SER A 273 7.31 -3.14 -5.71
C SER A 273 8.75 -2.62 -5.60
N ALA A 274 9.04 -1.45 -6.16
CA ALA A 274 10.38 -0.85 -6.12
C ALA A 274 10.64 0.02 -4.87
N GLY A 275 9.57 0.46 -4.19
CA GLY A 275 9.70 1.34 -3.03
C GLY A 275 10.05 2.79 -3.38
N ILE A 276 9.65 3.27 -4.56
CA ILE A 276 9.94 4.64 -5.03
C ILE A 276 8.73 5.33 -5.67
N GLY A 277 7.97 4.67 -6.57
CA GLY A 277 6.82 5.29 -7.24
C GLY A 277 5.65 5.59 -6.30
N ARG A 278 4.74 4.63 -6.14
CA ARG A 278 3.57 4.74 -5.22
C ARG A 278 3.98 5.11 -3.78
N THR A 279 5.08 4.50 -3.31
CA THR A 279 5.69 4.79 -2.01
C THR A 279 6.07 6.25 -1.87
N GLY A 280 6.83 6.79 -2.82
CA GLY A 280 7.21 8.20 -2.82
C GLY A 280 6.02 9.13 -3.00
N THR A 281 5.00 8.74 -3.78
CA THR A 281 3.75 9.50 -3.93
C THR A 281 3.04 9.70 -2.60
N ILE A 282 2.86 8.65 -1.78
CA ILE A 282 2.21 8.79 -0.47
C ILE A 282 3.01 9.68 0.47
N VAL A 283 4.34 9.51 0.50
CA VAL A 283 5.18 10.32 1.39
C VAL A 283 5.27 11.78 0.91
N ALA A 284 5.29 12.03 -0.40
CA ALA A 284 5.24 13.39 -0.96
C ALA A 284 3.93 14.11 -0.66
N ILE A 285 2.78 13.40 -0.69
CA ILE A 285 1.49 13.95 -0.25
C ILE A 285 1.57 14.37 1.22
N GLU A 286 2.17 13.54 2.08
CA GLU A 286 2.32 13.92 3.49
C GLU A 286 3.24 15.13 3.67
N MET A 287 4.39 15.16 2.99
CA MET A 287 5.31 16.31 3.08
C MET A 287 4.63 17.61 2.65
N GLY A 288 3.97 17.60 1.48
CA GLY A 288 3.26 18.79 0.99
C GLY A 288 2.08 19.20 1.87
N LEU A 289 1.32 18.24 2.39
CA LEU A 289 0.25 18.51 3.33
C LEU A 289 0.78 19.16 4.60
N GLN A 290 1.88 18.65 5.18
CA GLN A 290 2.42 19.20 6.42
C GLN A 290 2.99 20.62 6.24
N GLU A 291 3.58 20.97 5.10
CA GLU A 291 3.97 22.37 4.83
C GLU A 291 2.75 23.29 4.79
N LEU A 292 1.69 22.90 4.06
CA LEU A 292 0.47 23.69 3.95
C LEU A 292 -0.24 23.83 5.30
N LEU A 293 -0.27 22.76 6.10
CA LEU A 293 -0.82 22.77 7.46
C LEU A 293 0.08 23.51 8.46
N ALA A 294 1.37 23.68 8.18
CA ALA A 294 2.24 24.58 8.93
C ALA A 294 2.04 26.06 8.52
N GLY A 295 1.28 26.32 7.45
CA GLY A 295 1.12 27.67 6.88
C GLY A 295 2.34 28.14 6.09
N HIS A 296 3.21 27.22 5.67
CA HIS A 296 4.37 27.53 4.84
C HIS A 296 4.00 27.50 3.35
N PRO A 297 4.66 28.33 2.52
CA PRO A 297 4.59 28.18 1.07
C PRO A 297 5.08 26.80 0.64
N LEU A 298 4.37 26.16 -0.29
CA LEU A 298 4.72 24.84 -0.80
C LEU A 298 5.33 24.95 -2.21
N ASP A 299 6.63 24.71 -2.33
CA ASP A 299 7.29 24.38 -3.59
C ASP A 299 7.32 22.86 -3.75
N ILE A 300 6.39 22.33 -4.55
CA ILE A 300 6.23 20.88 -4.69
C ILE A 300 7.43 20.19 -5.33
N ILE A 301 8.17 20.87 -6.21
CA ILE A 301 9.35 20.32 -6.86
C ILE A 301 10.49 20.22 -5.86
N HIS A 302 10.72 21.29 -5.10
CA HIS A 302 11.73 21.29 -4.03
C HIS A 302 11.43 20.23 -2.97
N THR A 303 10.16 20.12 -2.52
CA THR A 303 9.74 19.08 -1.57
C THR A 303 10.05 17.67 -2.09
N ILE A 304 9.82 17.39 -3.37
CA ILE A 304 10.13 16.07 -3.94
C ILE A 304 11.64 15.87 -4.13
N GLN A 305 12.42 16.91 -4.42
CA GLN A 305 13.87 16.82 -4.43
C GLN A 305 14.42 16.49 -3.03
N GLN A 306 13.89 17.11 -1.97
CA GLN A 306 14.21 16.75 -0.59
C GLN A 306 13.87 15.29 -0.28
N LEU A 307 12.69 14.81 -0.72
CA LEU A 307 12.32 13.39 -0.61
C LEU A 307 13.33 12.50 -1.36
N ARG A 308 13.75 12.90 -2.56
CA ARG A 308 14.72 12.16 -3.37
C ARG A 308 16.12 12.12 -2.76
N ASN A 309 16.50 13.14 -1.99
CA ASN A 309 17.74 13.15 -1.20
C ASN A 309 17.75 12.06 -0.11
N MET A 310 16.57 11.63 0.35
CA MET A 310 16.44 10.55 1.33
C MET A 310 16.16 9.19 0.67
N ARG A 311 15.37 9.16 -0.41
CA ARG A 311 15.05 7.97 -1.20
C ARG A 311 14.99 8.33 -2.68
N MET A 312 16.05 8.00 -3.40
CA MET A 312 16.22 8.36 -4.81
C MET A 312 15.02 7.92 -5.68
N ASN A 313 14.69 8.72 -6.69
CA ASN A 313 13.64 8.46 -7.69
C ASN A 313 12.21 8.32 -7.12
N CYS A 314 11.98 8.75 -5.87
CA CYS A 314 10.63 8.89 -5.32
C CYS A 314 9.74 9.77 -6.21
N VAL A 315 8.47 9.39 -6.34
CA VAL A 315 7.55 9.93 -7.36
C VAL A 315 8.14 9.70 -8.74
N GLN A 316 7.89 8.50 -9.28
CA GLN A 316 8.63 7.93 -10.42
C GLN A 316 8.08 8.37 -11.78
N THR A 317 6.85 8.89 -11.83
CA THR A 317 6.24 9.35 -13.09
C THR A 317 5.62 10.73 -12.93
N GLU A 318 5.50 11.44 -14.04
CA GLU A 318 4.85 12.75 -14.14
C GLU A 318 3.37 12.69 -13.70
N GLN A 319 2.66 11.62 -14.01
CA GLN A 319 1.27 11.40 -13.56
C GLN A 319 1.19 11.27 -12.03
N GLN A 320 2.21 10.65 -11.41
CA GLN A 320 2.27 10.56 -9.95
C GLN A 320 2.47 11.94 -9.33
N LEU A 321 3.26 12.83 -9.92
CA LEU A 321 3.38 14.22 -9.47
C LEU A 321 2.03 14.95 -9.57
N VAL A 322 1.36 14.85 -10.72
CA VAL A 322 0.03 15.47 -10.91
C VAL A 322 -0.97 14.93 -9.89
N TYR A 323 -0.90 13.63 -9.54
CA TYR A 323 -1.76 13.06 -8.51
C TYR A 323 -1.43 13.56 -7.09
N VAL A 324 -0.16 13.78 -6.74
CA VAL A 324 0.20 14.44 -5.48
C VAL A 324 -0.52 15.80 -5.38
N VAL A 325 -0.42 16.60 -6.44
CA VAL A 325 -1.08 17.91 -6.53
C VAL A 325 -2.60 17.81 -6.44
N LYS A 326 -3.20 16.88 -7.20
CA LYS A 326 -4.65 16.61 -7.19
C LYS A 326 -5.15 16.23 -5.80
N CYS A 327 -4.41 15.41 -5.04
CA CYS A 327 -4.74 15.12 -3.64
C CYS A 327 -4.75 16.37 -2.77
N LEU A 328 -3.74 17.24 -2.89
CA LEU A 328 -3.67 18.48 -2.11
C LEU A 328 -4.81 19.46 -2.46
N ILE A 329 -5.19 19.55 -3.74
CA ILE A 329 -6.38 20.29 -4.19
C ILE A 329 -7.65 19.74 -3.54
N SER A 330 -7.85 18.41 -3.56
CA SER A 330 -9.02 17.78 -2.95
C SER A 330 -9.07 17.97 -1.43
N TYR A 331 -7.91 18.02 -0.76
CA TYR A 331 -7.87 18.35 0.66
C TYR A 331 -8.27 19.81 0.93
N ALA A 332 -7.86 20.75 0.08
CA ALA A 332 -8.26 22.15 0.17
C ALA A 332 -9.79 22.34 0.02
N TRP A 333 -10.43 21.52 -0.83
CA TRP A 333 -11.91 21.44 -0.90
C TRP A 333 -12.51 21.00 0.42
N THR A 334 -11.96 19.94 1.03
CA THR A 334 -12.43 19.41 2.32
C THR A 334 -12.28 20.44 3.46
N CYS A 335 -11.32 21.37 3.34
CA CYS A 335 -11.08 22.42 4.33
C CYS A 335 -11.86 23.73 4.04
N GLY A 336 -12.74 23.75 3.04
CA GLY A 336 -13.52 24.94 2.69
C GLY A 336 -12.68 26.12 2.21
N VAL A 337 -11.50 25.89 1.61
CA VAL A 337 -10.63 26.97 1.08
C VAL A 337 -11.30 27.71 -0.08
N PHE A 338 -12.03 26.98 -0.92
CA PHE A 338 -12.65 27.48 -2.14
C PHE A 338 -13.87 28.37 -1.90
N TYR A 339 -14.59 28.20 -0.79
CA TYR A 339 -15.84 28.91 -0.52
C TYR A 339 -15.67 30.44 -0.47
N SER A 340 -14.50 30.91 -0.07
CA SER A 340 -14.16 32.34 -0.05
C SER A 340 -13.51 32.84 -1.35
N HIS A 341 -13.33 31.98 -2.36
CA HIS A 341 -12.57 32.28 -3.57
C HIS A 341 -13.23 31.74 -4.85
N PRO A 342 -14.31 32.38 -5.36
CA PRO A 342 -15.05 31.89 -6.54
C PRO A 342 -14.19 31.69 -7.80
N ASN A 343 -13.14 32.50 -7.97
CA ASN A 343 -12.20 32.35 -9.09
C ASN A 343 -11.38 31.05 -9.02
N LEU A 344 -11.08 30.55 -7.81
CA LEU A 344 -10.37 29.28 -7.64
C LEU A 344 -11.27 28.08 -7.96
N ILE A 345 -12.59 28.20 -7.78
CA ILE A 345 -13.55 27.14 -8.14
C ILE A 345 -13.48 26.87 -9.64
N LYS A 346 -13.65 27.90 -10.47
CA LYS A 346 -13.57 27.78 -11.94
C LYS A 346 -12.22 27.22 -12.41
N LYS A 347 -11.12 27.64 -11.78
CA LYS A 347 -9.79 27.11 -12.07
C LYS A 347 -9.66 25.63 -11.69
N SER A 348 -10.26 25.21 -10.57
CA SER A 348 -10.30 23.81 -10.15
C SER A 348 -11.08 22.93 -11.11
N GLU A 349 -12.22 23.40 -11.61
CA GLU A 349 -13.01 22.68 -12.62
C GLU A 349 -12.20 22.46 -13.90
N LYS A 350 -11.54 23.51 -14.40
CA LYS A 350 -10.64 23.41 -15.55
C LYS A 350 -9.51 22.41 -15.32
N PHE A 351 -8.87 22.46 -14.14
CA PHE A 351 -7.83 21.49 -13.77
C PHE A 351 -8.36 20.05 -13.77
N GLU A 352 -9.59 19.83 -13.32
CA GLU A 352 -10.23 18.50 -13.31
C GLU A 352 -10.44 17.95 -14.73
N GLU A 353 -10.85 18.80 -15.66
CA GLU A 353 -11.00 18.45 -17.08
C GLU A 353 -9.65 18.06 -17.70
N GLU A 354 -8.62 18.88 -17.46
CA GLU A 354 -7.24 18.62 -17.91
C GLU A 354 -6.70 17.30 -17.32
N TYR A 355 -6.92 17.07 -16.02
CA TYR A 355 -6.51 15.85 -15.32
C TYR A 355 -7.21 14.61 -15.88
N SER A 356 -8.53 14.69 -16.06
CA SER A 356 -9.33 13.63 -16.67
C SER A 356 -8.87 13.29 -18.09
N LYS A 357 -8.51 14.32 -18.88
CA LYS A 357 -7.95 14.14 -20.22
C LYS A 357 -6.60 13.43 -20.18
N MET A 358 -5.71 13.82 -19.27
CA MET A 358 -4.41 13.15 -19.07
C MET A 358 -4.60 11.66 -18.77
N LEU A 359 -5.51 11.30 -17.85
CA LEU A 359 -5.76 9.90 -17.50
C LEU A 359 -6.30 9.08 -18.69
N LYS A 360 -7.24 9.65 -19.47
CA LYS A 360 -7.77 8.98 -20.68
C LYS A 360 -6.69 8.74 -21.73
N ILE A 361 -5.78 9.69 -21.93
CA ILE A 361 -4.65 9.53 -22.86
C ILE A 361 -3.75 8.38 -22.41
N GLU A 362 -3.45 8.29 -21.11
CA GLU A 362 -2.60 7.23 -20.57
C GLU A 362 -3.25 5.84 -20.60
N GLU A 363 -4.56 5.77 -20.39
CA GLU A 363 -5.34 4.53 -20.55
C GLU A 363 -5.28 4.05 -22.00
N SER A 364 -5.55 4.93 -22.98
CA SER A 364 -5.44 4.60 -24.40
C SER A 364 -4.04 4.15 -24.82
N LYS A 365 -2.97 4.80 -24.32
CA LYS A 365 -1.58 4.37 -24.58
C LYS A 365 -1.29 2.97 -24.03
N ARG A 366 -1.84 2.65 -22.85
CA ARG A 366 -1.67 1.35 -22.21
C ARG A 366 -2.40 0.25 -22.98
N ASP A 367 -3.61 0.52 -23.43
CA ASP A 367 -4.41 -0.41 -24.20
C ASP A 367 -3.75 -0.69 -25.54
N ALA A 368 -3.31 0.34 -26.27
CA ALA A 368 -2.56 0.21 -27.51
C ALA A 368 -1.29 -0.66 -27.35
N LYS A 369 -0.53 -0.45 -26.25
CA LYS A 369 0.65 -1.25 -25.95
C LYS A 369 0.32 -2.72 -25.65
N THR A 370 -0.84 -2.96 -25.03
CA THR A 370 -1.32 -4.30 -24.72
C THR A 370 -1.72 -5.03 -26.01
N THR A 371 -2.50 -4.36 -26.87
CA THR A 371 -2.89 -4.86 -28.19
C THR A 371 -1.66 -5.21 -29.05
N ALA A 372 -0.69 -4.30 -29.17
CA ALA A 372 0.53 -4.56 -29.93
C ALA A 372 1.34 -5.76 -29.39
N LYS A 373 1.34 -5.98 -28.08
CA LYS A 373 1.99 -7.15 -27.46
C LYS A 373 1.24 -8.45 -27.79
N LEU A 374 -0.09 -8.42 -27.80
CA LEU A 374 -0.93 -9.57 -28.19
C LEU A 374 -0.70 -9.94 -29.66
N GLU A 375 -0.69 -8.97 -30.57
CA GLU A 375 -0.38 -9.17 -31.99
C GLU A 375 1.01 -9.82 -32.16
N THR A 376 2.03 -9.29 -31.48
CA THR A 376 3.39 -9.87 -31.51
C THR A 376 3.43 -11.33 -31.04
N VAL A 377 2.59 -11.70 -30.06
CA VAL A 377 2.51 -13.09 -29.58
C VAL A 377 1.79 -13.98 -30.59
N GLN A 378 0.72 -13.49 -31.21
CA GLN A 378 0.00 -14.20 -32.27
C GLN A 378 0.91 -14.49 -33.47
N ASP A 379 1.72 -13.50 -33.90
CA ASP A 379 2.70 -13.68 -34.97
C ASP A 379 3.75 -14.76 -34.65
N LYS A 380 4.21 -14.83 -33.39
CA LYS A 380 5.13 -15.88 -32.94
C LYS A 380 4.47 -17.26 -32.95
N ILE A 381 3.22 -17.37 -32.51
CA ILE A 381 2.46 -18.62 -32.54
C ILE A 381 2.28 -19.08 -33.99
N GLU A 382 1.90 -18.18 -34.89
CA GLU A 382 1.72 -18.48 -36.31
C GLU A 382 3.05 -18.90 -36.97
N THR A 383 4.14 -18.23 -36.64
CA THR A 383 5.49 -18.61 -37.08
C THR A 383 5.86 -20.03 -36.61
N LEU A 384 5.60 -20.35 -35.34
CA LEU A 384 5.84 -21.69 -34.78
C LEU A 384 4.96 -22.76 -35.44
N ARG A 385 3.68 -22.46 -35.73
CA ARG A 385 2.77 -23.35 -36.47
C ARG A 385 3.33 -23.66 -37.86
N ARG A 386 3.81 -22.64 -38.59
CA ARG A 386 4.43 -22.83 -39.91
C ARG A 386 5.70 -23.69 -39.84
N LEU A 387 6.52 -23.52 -38.81
CA LEU A 387 7.72 -24.34 -38.60
C LEU A 387 7.37 -25.80 -38.27
N LEU A 388 6.33 -26.04 -37.47
CA LEU A 388 5.84 -27.39 -37.17
C LEU A 388 5.29 -28.08 -38.41
N VAL A 389 4.52 -27.38 -39.25
CA VAL A 389 4.04 -27.91 -40.53
C VAL A 389 5.22 -28.26 -41.45
N LYS A 390 6.22 -27.37 -41.58
CA LYS A 390 7.43 -27.66 -42.36
C LYS A 390 8.18 -28.90 -41.84
N LYS A 391 8.39 -29.02 -40.53
CA LYS A 391 9.02 -30.20 -39.93
C LYS A 391 8.24 -31.49 -40.16
N ASN A 392 6.91 -31.45 -40.10
CA ASN A 392 6.08 -32.62 -40.39
C ASN A 392 6.15 -33.01 -41.87
N VAL A 393 6.17 -32.04 -42.79
CA VAL A 393 6.33 -32.28 -44.22
C VAL A 393 7.72 -32.83 -44.57
N GLU A 394 8.78 -32.36 -43.91
CA GLU A 394 10.14 -32.89 -44.06
C GLU A 394 10.26 -34.31 -43.47
N GLY A 395 9.65 -34.58 -42.31
CA GLY A 395 9.56 -35.92 -41.74
C GLY A 395 8.82 -36.93 -42.63
N LEU A 396 7.76 -36.48 -43.32
CA LEU A 396 7.02 -37.28 -44.31
C LEU A 396 7.76 -37.49 -45.64
N LYS A 397 8.70 -36.61 -46.00
CA LYS A 397 9.55 -36.79 -47.19
C LYS A 397 10.68 -37.79 -46.95
N ILE A 398 11.22 -37.86 -45.73
CA ILE A 398 12.25 -38.85 -45.36
C ILE A 398 11.66 -40.27 -45.32
N SER A 399 10.34 -40.43 -45.09
CA SER A 399 9.69 -41.75 -45.09
C SER A 399 9.20 -42.24 -46.48
N ARG A 400 9.40 -41.46 -47.55
CA ARG A 400 8.92 -41.80 -48.92
C ARG A 400 10.02 -42.16 -49.93
N THR A 401 11.28 -42.25 -49.51
CA THR A 401 12.37 -42.78 -50.35
C THR A 401 13.02 -43.95 -49.62
N GLY A 402 12.53 -45.16 -49.87
CA GLY A 402 13.06 -46.40 -49.29
C GLY A 402 12.04 -47.54 -49.28
N ALA A 403 11.55 -47.93 -50.45
CA ALA A 403 10.82 -49.18 -50.62
C ALA A 403 11.33 -49.86 -51.88
N GLU A 404 12.31 -50.75 -51.73
CA GLU A 404 12.57 -51.88 -52.64
C GLU A 404 13.48 -52.93 -51.96
N PHE A 405 13.03 -54.19 -51.99
CA PHE A 405 13.69 -55.46 -51.61
C PHE A 405 14.09 -55.64 -50.13
N SER A 406 13.88 -56.79 -49.45
CA SER A 406 13.71 -58.18 -49.87
C SER A 406 13.03 -59.01 -48.77
N ARG A 407 12.35 -60.09 -49.17
CA ARG A 407 11.79 -61.15 -48.31
C ARG A 407 12.85 -61.83 -47.43
N GLY A 408 12.48 -62.10 -46.19
CA GLY A 408 13.17 -63.02 -45.29
C GLY A 408 12.34 -63.24 -44.04
N ASN A 409 11.77 -64.44 -43.91
CA ASN A 409 11.16 -64.94 -42.67
C ASN A 409 12.20 -64.90 -41.55
N ASP A 410 11.79 -64.49 -40.35
CA ASP A 410 11.79 -65.41 -39.21
C ASP A 410 11.11 -64.79 -37.98
N ASP A 411 10.62 -65.73 -37.18
CA ASP A 411 9.58 -65.68 -36.18
C ASP A 411 10.09 -65.21 -34.79
N LYS A 412 9.12 -64.93 -33.91
CA LYS A 412 9.18 -64.72 -32.43
C LYS A 412 9.11 -63.29 -31.88
N GLY A 413 8.00 -63.04 -31.16
CA GLY A 413 8.12 -62.73 -29.74
C GLY A 413 7.61 -61.38 -29.25
N ALA A 414 6.36 -61.40 -28.76
CA ALA A 414 5.84 -60.69 -27.59
C ALA A 414 5.88 -59.14 -27.50
N SER A 415 4.66 -58.62 -27.40
CA SER A 415 4.24 -57.32 -26.90
C SER A 415 4.94 -56.85 -25.62
N THR A 416 5.27 -55.56 -25.52
CA THR A 416 4.87 -54.66 -24.41
C THR A 416 5.32 -53.22 -24.70
N SER A 417 4.43 -52.27 -24.39
CA SER A 417 4.61 -50.82 -24.49
C SER A 417 5.27 -50.27 -23.22
N PRO A 418 6.15 -49.25 -23.26
CA PRO A 418 6.57 -48.54 -22.06
C PRO A 418 5.88 -47.18 -21.89
N ASP A 419 5.07 -47.13 -20.83
CA ASP A 419 5.05 -46.15 -19.74
C ASP A 419 4.87 -44.65 -19.99
N ALA A 420 3.69 -44.21 -19.56
CA ALA A 420 3.32 -42.85 -19.20
C ALA A 420 3.96 -42.43 -17.85
N ILE A 421 4.34 -41.16 -17.79
CA ILE A 421 4.91 -40.49 -16.62
C ILE A 421 3.83 -40.29 -15.55
N VAL A 422 4.10 -40.77 -14.34
CA VAL A 422 3.28 -40.65 -13.13
C VAL A 422 3.35 -39.23 -12.55
N GLU A 423 2.22 -38.53 -12.51
CA GLU A 423 2.00 -37.35 -11.66
C GLU A 423 1.78 -37.80 -10.20
N LYS A 424 2.63 -37.33 -9.28
CA LYS A 424 2.43 -37.51 -7.83
C LYS A 424 1.38 -36.51 -7.32
N HIS A 425 0.18 -37.01 -7.02
CA HIS A 425 -0.80 -36.36 -6.18
C HIS A 425 -0.27 -36.20 -4.73
N MET A 426 -0.45 -35.00 -4.17
CA MET A 426 -0.16 -34.70 -2.77
C MET A 426 -1.41 -35.02 -1.93
N GLU A 427 -1.30 -35.99 -1.01
CA GLU A 427 -2.37 -36.38 -0.10
C GLU A 427 -2.71 -35.25 0.90
N ILE A 428 -4.00 -34.97 1.01
CA ILE A 428 -4.60 -34.10 2.02
C ILE A 428 -5.02 -34.99 3.19
N VAL A 429 -4.42 -34.80 4.36
CA VAL A 429 -4.83 -35.47 5.60
C VAL A 429 -5.89 -34.62 6.30
N PRO A 430 -7.11 -35.13 6.55
CA PRO A 430 -8.13 -34.41 7.31
C PRO A 430 -7.86 -34.55 8.82
N VAL A 431 -7.86 -33.43 9.55
CA VAL A 431 -7.80 -33.41 11.01
C VAL A 431 -9.23 -33.42 11.57
N THR A 432 -9.54 -34.44 12.35
CA THR A 432 -10.74 -34.59 13.16
C THR A 432 -10.65 -33.74 14.44
N LEU A 433 -11.72 -33.01 14.74
CA LEU A 433 -11.93 -32.32 16.01
C LEU A 433 -12.56 -33.27 17.03
N PRO A 434 -12.11 -33.32 18.29
CA PRO A 434 -12.93 -33.84 19.38
C PRO A 434 -13.69 -32.70 20.07
N ASN A 435 -14.99 -32.92 20.25
CA ASN A 435 -15.86 -32.12 21.09
C ASN A 435 -15.78 -32.57 22.56
N SER A 436 -16.09 -31.58 23.42
CA SER A 436 -16.79 -31.67 24.71
C SER A 436 -15.98 -31.62 26.01
N ALA A 437 -16.30 -30.54 26.75
CA ALA A 437 -16.75 -30.53 28.14
C ALA A 437 -15.70 -30.62 29.28
N ASP A 438 -15.47 -29.44 29.86
CA ASP A 438 -15.95 -29.06 31.21
C ASP A 438 -14.90 -28.80 32.33
N ILE A 439 -15.32 -27.91 33.25
CA ILE A 439 -14.88 -27.72 34.64
C ILE A 439 -13.90 -26.57 34.97
N SER A 440 -14.53 -25.44 35.27
CA SER A 440 -14.40 -24.67 36.53
C SER A 440 -13.34 -23.57 36.72
N ALA A 441 -13.88 -22.49 37.29
CA ALA A 441 -13.24 -21.28 37.79
C ALA A 441 -12.17 -21.51 38.86
N LYS A 442 -11.14 -20.64 38.86
CA LYS A 442 -10.47 -20.18 40.10
C LYS A 442 -9.75 -18.83 39.92
N LYS A 443 -10.40 -17.81 40.51
CA LYS A 443 -9.88 -16.68 41.31
C LYS A 443 -8.59 -15.95 40.91
N PHE A 444 -8.79 -14.65 40.66
CA PHE A 444 -7.92 -13.52 40.97
C PHE A 444 -7.08 -13.69 42.24
N THR A 445 -5.77 -13.41 42.14
CA THR A 445 -4.98 -12.70 43.17
C THR A 445 -3.89 -11.86 42.47
N SER A 446 -3.67 -10.66 43.00
CA SER A 446 -2.58 -9.72 42.68
C SER A 446 -1.79 -9.46 43.98
N PRO A 447 -0.77 -8.58 44.02
CA PRO A 447 0.55 -8.69 43.39
C PRO A 447 1.69 -8.56 44.43
N GLY A 448 2.91 -9.04 44.10
CA GLY A 448 4.13 -8.57 44.77
C GLY A 448 5.22 -9.62 44.94
N GLU A 449 6.39 -9.38 44.34
CA GLU A 449 7.64 -9.20 45.09
C GLU A 449 8.80 -8.93 44.11
N VAL A 450 9.27 -7.68 44.14
CA VAL A 450 10.51 -7.24 43.51
C VAL A 450 11.68 -7.72 44.36
N THR A 451 12.56 -8.53 43.78
CA THR A 451 13.68 -9.13 44.52
C THR A 451 14.79 -8.12 44.83
N LYS A 452 15.52 -8.36 45.93
CA LYS A 452 16.64 -7.55 46.46
C LYS A 452 17.78 -7.26 45.46
N SER A 453 17.78 -7.84 44.26
CA SER A 453 18.78 -7.55 43.22
C SER A 453 18.50 -6.25 42.44
N GLU A 454 17.24 -5.78 42.40
CA GLU A 454 16.87 -4.55 41.68
C GLU A 454 17.11 -3.26 42.47
N ARG A 455 17.30 -3.32 43.79
CA ARG A 455 17.64 -2.13 44.61
C ARG A 455 19.10 -1.68 44.48
N ARG A 456 20.02 -2.56 44.03
CA ARG A 456 21.45 -2.21 43.87
C ARG A 456 21.80 -1.55 42.53
N ARG A 457 20.89 -1.57 41.54
CA ARG A 457 21.10 -0.90 40.24
C ARG A 457 20.49 0.50 40.15
N LEU A 458 19.66 0.90 41.12
CA LEU A 458 19.00 2.20 41.15
C LEU A 458 19.71 3.26 42.01
N SER A 459 20.72 2.90 42.81
CA SER A 459 21.53 3.88 43.55
C SER A 459 22.66 4.48 42.71
N THR A 460 23.28 3.71 41.82
CA THR A 460 24.43 4.17 41.02
C THR A 460 24.05 5.08 39.84
N ALA A 461 22.78 5.10 39.43
CA ALA A 461 22.30 5.97 38.35
C ALA A 461 21.87 7.38 38.82
N ARG A 462 21.70 7.60 40.14
CA ARG A 462 21.35 8.92 40.71
C ARG A 462 22.56 9.76 41.10
N GLU A 463 23.73 9.15 41.25
CA GLU A 463 24.96 9.85 41.65
C GLU A 463 25.72 10.45 40.46
N VAL A 464 25.64 9.83 39.28
CA VAL A 464 26.27 10.34 38.03
C VAL A 464 25.54 11.55 37.43
N ARG A 465 24.28 11.79 37.82
CA ARG A 465 23.48 12.95 37.33
C ARG A 465 23.61 14.22 38.17
N ARG A 466 24.39 14.21 39.25
CA ARG A 466 24.63 15.38 40.12
C ARG A 466 25.98 16.07 39.94
N GLN A 467 26.87 15.58 39.07
CA GLN A 467 28.19 16.17 38.80
C GLN A 467 28.35 16.80 37.39
N LYS A 468 27.24 17.10 36.71
CA LYS A 468 27.26 17.91 35.47
C LYS A 468 26.17 18.99 35.49
N LYS A 469 26.25 19.86 36.50
CA LYS A 469 25.68 21.21 36.47
C LYS A 469 26.67 22.16 37.09
#